data_AF-A0A914XWQ1-F1
#
_entry.id   AF-A0A914XWQ1-F1
#
_cell.length_a   1.000
_cell.length_b   1.000
_cell.length_c   1.000
_cell.angle_alpha   90.00
_cell.angle_beta   90.00
_cell.angle_gamma   90.00
#
_symmetry.space_group_name_H-M   'P 1'
#
loop_
_entity.id
_entity.type
_entity.pdbx_description
1 polymer ?
#
loop_
_entity_poly.entity_id
_entity_poly.type
_entity_poly.pdbx_seq_one_letter_code
_entity_poly.pdbx_strand_id
1 'polypeptide(L)'
;MQRLVRMHGKNDASPEFIGISLKMADIYARKGELDNAETGFKHCVSRQLQVMEKHLKNFLISKGSGVEEMHLVEAHGPKYSDPVALFGMSLELFAHFLVEYRGEDRLKEAEEYIDEVLKVSFIY
;
A
#
# COMPACT_ATOMS: atom_id res chain seq x y z
N MET A 1 -3.62 20.01 -4.27
CA MET A 1 -3.85 18.62 -4.78
C MET A 1 -4.81 18.52 -5.97
N GLN A 2 -5.78 19.43 -6.16
CA GLN A 2 -6.75 19.34 -7.27
C GLN A 2 -6.17 19.44 -8.70
N ARG A 3 -4.96 19.99 -8.92
CA ARG A 3 -4.35 20.12 -10.26
C ARG A 3 -3.84 18.81 -10.87
N LEU A 4 -3.30 17.88 -10.07
CA LEU A 4 -2.76 16.60 -10.57
C LEU A 4 -3.88 15.69 -11.09
N VAL A 5 -4.99 15.63 -10.35
CA VAL A 5 -6.19 14.87 -10.71
C VAL A 5 -6.82 15.37 -12.00
N ARG A 6 -6.85 16.71 -12.16
CA ARG A 6 -7.57 17.36 -13.26
C ARG A 6 -6.77 17.43 -14.57
N MET A 7 -5.44 17.35 -14.54
CA MET A 7 -4.61 17.48 -15.77
C MET A 7 -3.99 16.17 -16.28
N HIS A 8 -3.83 15.14 -15.44
CA HIS A 8 -3.18 13.87 -15.86
C HIS A 8 -4.08 12.64 -15.79
N GLY A 9 -5.38 12.80 -15.48
CA GLY A 9 -6.31 11.67 -15.31
C GLY A 9 -5.94 10.75 -14.13
N LYS A 10 -5.04 11.19 -13.25
CA LYS A 10 -4.57 10.42 -12.10
C LYS A 10 -5.58 10.52 -10.97
N ASN A 11 -6.05 9.39 -10.48
CA ASN A 11 -6.97 9.35 -9.33
C ASN A 11 -6.17 9.29 -8.01
N ASP A 12 -6.92 9.34 -6.91
CA ASP A 12 -6.39 9.23 -5.54
C ASP A 12 -5.74 7.88 -5.24
N ALA A 13 -5.86 6.90 -6.13
CA ALA A 13 -5.19 5.59 -6.04
C ALA A 13 -3.90 5.49 -6.89
N SER A 14 -3.55 6.53 -7.64
CA SER A 14 -2.33 6.52 -8.45
C SER A 14 -1.07 6.45 -7.59
N PRO A 15 -0.01 5.75 -8.05
CA PRO A 15 1.21 5.57 -7.26
C PRO A 15 1.83 6.88 -6.77
N GLU A 16 1.83 7.92 -7.60
CA GLU A 16 2.42 9.21 -7.22
C GLU A 16 1.56 9.94 -6.19
N PHE A 17 0.23 9.81 -6.27
CA PHE A 17 -0.66 10.41 -5.28
C PHE A 17 -0.50 9.75 -3.92
N ILE A 18 -0.41 8.42 -3.90
CA ILE A 18 -0.20 7.64 -2.67
C ILE A 18 1.16 7.94 -2.07
N GLY A 19 2.23 7.96 -2.87
CA GLY A 19 3.57 8.31 -2.40
C GLY A 19 3.65 9.72 -1.80
N ILE A 20 2.94 10.70 -2.37
CA ILE A 20 2.83 12.05 -1.79
C ILE A 20 2.00 12.01 -0.49
N SER A 21 0.90 11.27 -0.48
CA SER A 21 0.00 11.19 0.68
C SER A 21 0.66 10.53 1.89
N LEU A 22 1.44 9.47 1.69
CA LEU A 22 2.26 8.83 2.73
C LEU A 22 3.27 9.81 3.33
N LYS A 23 3.98 10.58 2.47
CA LYS A 23 4.91 11.61 2.93
C LYS A 23 4.21 12.72 3.71
N MET A 24 3.02 13.13 3.28
CA MET A 24 2.21 14.11 4.00
C MET A 24 1.76 13.58 5.37
N ALA A 25 1.38 12.32 5.47
CA ALA A 25 1.01 11.67 6.72
C ALA A 25 2.19 11.64 7.72
N ASP A 26 3.39 11.29 7.25
CA ASP A 26 4.62 11.35 8.06
C ASP A 26 4.96 12.78 8.52
N ILE A 27 4.78 13.79 7.65
CA ILE A 27 4.95 15.21 8.04
C ILE A 27 3.94 15.60 9.13
N TYR A 28 2.68 15.17 9.03
CA TYR A 28 1.68 15.43 10.07
C TYR A 28 2.09 14.76 11.40
N ALA A 29 2.58 13.52 11.37
CA ALA A 29 3.03 12.80 12.56
C ALA A 29 4.17 13.56 13.27
N ARG A 30 5.18 14.00 12.52
CA ARG A 30 6.32 14.77 13.05
C ARG A 30 5.92 16.13 13.63
N LYS A 31 4.80 16.69 13.19
CA LYS A 31 4.23 17.93 13.74
C LYS A 31 3.35 17.71 14.97
N GLY A 32 3.12 16.45 15.37
CA GLY A 32 2.21 16.09 16.45
C GLY A 32 0.73 16.07 16.02
N GLU A 33 0.43 16.21 14.73
CA GLU A 33 -0.93 16.13 14.17
C GLU A 33 -1.32 14.66 13.94
N LEU A 34 -1.37 13.87 15.02
CA LEU A 34 -1.43 12.40 14.93
C LEU A 34 -2.71 11.88 14.28
N ASP A 35 -3.86 12.51 14.52
CA ASP A 35 -5.14 12.07 13.93
C ASP A 35 -5.19 12.33 12.41
N ASN A 36 -4.58 13.43 11.96
CA ASN A 36 -4.42 13.74 10.54
C ASN A 36 -3.46 12.75 9.87
N ALA A 37 -2.36 12.42 10.55
CA ALA A 37 -1.41 11.41 10.09
C ALA A 37 -2.08 10.04 9.94
N GLU A 38 -2.77 9.57 10.98
CA GLU A 38 -3.46 8.28 10.96
C GLU A 38 -4.53 8.21 9.86
N THR A 39 -5.30 9.28 9.69
CA THR A 39 -6.28 9.38 8.58
C THR A 39 -5.60 9.25 7.23
N GLY A 40 -4.45 9.91 7.05
CA GLY A 40 -3.64 9.82 5.83
C GLY A 40 -3.13 8.41 5.54
N PHE A 41 -2.58 7.74 6.56
CA PHE A 41 -2.10 6.35 6.43
C PHE A 41 -3.24 5.38 6.12
N LYS A 42 -4.36 5.45 6.86
CA LYS A 42 -5.56 4.62 6.61
C LYS A 42 -6.09 4.79 5.19
N HIS A 43 -6.13 6.02 4.69
CA HIS A 43 -6.54 6.29 3.31
C HIS A 43 -5.62 5.58 2.30
N CYS A 44 -4.29 5.68 2.48
CA CYS A 44 -3.32 5.06 1.58
C CYS A 44 -3.46 3.52 1.58
N VAL A 45 -3.49 2.90 2.77
CA VAL A 45 -3.64 1.44 2.92
C VAL A 45 -4.95 0.96 2.29
N SER A 46 -6.08 1.62 2.59
CA SER A 46 -7.38 1.24 2.05
C SER A 46 -7.43 1.32 0.51
N ARG A 47 -6.86 2.38 -0.07
CA ARG A 47 -6.80 2.53 -1.53
C ARG A 47 -5.87 1.51 -2.17
N GLN A 48 -4.71 1.24 -1.59
CA GLN A 48 -3.76 0.29 -2.14
C GLN A 48 -4.23 -1.16 -2.03
N LEU A 49 -4.99 -1.51 -0.98
CA LEU A 49 -5.66 -2.82 -0.91
C LEU A 49 -6.58 -3.04 -2.11
N GLN A 50 -7.42 -2.06 -2.45
CA GLN A 50 -8.32 -2.14 -3.61
C GLN A 50 -7.55 -2.28 -4.94
N VAL A 51 -6.43 -1.57 -5.06
CA VAL A 51 -5.56 -1.65 -6.25
C VAL A 51 -4.92 -3.03 -6.35
N MET A 52 -4.37 -3.56 -5.25
CA MET A 52 -3.74 -4.87 -5.18
C MET A 52 -4.74 -5.98 -5.48
N GLU A 53 -5.92 -5.99 -4.85
CA GLU A 53 -6.95 -7.02 -5.08
C GLU A 53 -7.38 -7.05 -6.56
N LYS A 54 -7.64 -5.88 -7.15
CA LYS A 54 -7.96 -5.77 -8.58
C LYS A 54 -6.80 -6.25 -9.45
N HIS A 55 -5.58 -5.91 -9.06
CA HIS A 55 -4.37 -6.31 -9.76
C HIS A 55 -4.23 -7.84 -9.77
N LEU A 56 -4.21 -8.49 -8.61
CA LEU A 56 -4.11 -9.94 -8.47
C LEU A 56 -5.24 -10.65 -9.22
N LYS A 57 -6.48 -10.18 -9.10
CA LYS A 57 -7.63 -10.74 -9.83
C LYS A 57 -7.43 -10.72 -11.34
N ASN A 58 -6.86 -9.66 -11.91
CA ASN A 58 -6.61 -9.59 -13.35
C ASN A 58 -5.57 -10.62 -13.81
N PHE A 59 -4.52 -10.84 -13.02
CA PHE A 59 -3.50 -11.83 -13.35
C PHE A 59 -4.03 -13.26 -13.20
N LEU A 60 -4.84 -13.53 -12.18
CA LEU A 60 -5.50 -14.83 -11.96
C LEU A 60 -6.54 -15.15 -13.07
N ILE A 61 -7.41 -14.20 -13.43
CA ILE A 61 -8.45 -14.40 -14.45
C ILE A 61 -7.84 -14.52 -15.86
N SER A 62 -6.73 -13.82 -16.14
CA SER A 62 -6.10 -13.88 -17.47
C SER A 62 -5.51 -15.26 -17.83
N LYS A 63 -5.36 -16.18 -16.87
CA LYS A 63 -4.78 -17.51 -17.06
C LYS A 63 -5.74 -18.63 -16.67
N GLY A 64 -6.92 -18.67 -17.30
CA GLY A 64 -7.77 -19.86 -17.30
C GLY A 64 -7.16 -20.98 -18.14
N SER A 65 -6.21 -21.75 -17.59
CA SER A 65 -5.92 -23.17 -17.90
C SER A 65 -4.53 -23.61 -17.41
N GLY A 66 -4.51 -24.39 -16.34
CA GLY A 66 -3.65 -25.58 -16.22
C GLY A 66 -2.14 -25.45 -16.07
N VAL A 67 -1.56 -24.30 -15.73
CA VAL A 67 -0.12 -24.22 -15.42
C VAL A 67 0.07 -23.61 -14.04
N GLU A 68 0.74 -24.38 -13.17
CA GLU A 68 1.08 -24.05 -11.79
C GLU A 68 1.71 -22.65 -11.68
N GLU A 69 1.14 -21.89 -10.78
CA GLU A 69 1.53 -20.56 -10.34
C GLU A 69 2.85 -20.65 -9.56
N MET A 70 3.96 -20.16 -10.12
CA MET A 70 5.11 -19.89 -9.24
C MET A 70 6.05 -18.76 -9.66
N HIS A 71 5.86 -18.15 -10.83
CA HIS A 71 6.83 -17.17 -11.36
C HIS A 71 6.17 -15.95 -12.01
N LEU A 72 5.14 -15.37 -11.38
CA LEU A 72 4.45 -14.18 -11.92
C LEU A 72 5.38 -12.97 -12.00
N VAL A 73 6.28 -12.83 -11.03
CA VAL A 73 7.30 -11.78 -11.02
C VAL A 73 8.31 -11.98 -12.15
N GLU A 74 8.77 -13.21 -12.39
CA GLU A 74 9.68 -13.48 -13.51
C GLU A 74 9.02 -13.27 -14.87
N ALA A 75 7.72 -13.57 -14.98
CA ALA A 75 6.97 -13.45 -16.23
C ALA A 75 6.59 -12.01 -16.58
N HIS A 76 6.37 -11.14 -15.58
CA HIS A 76 5.77 -9.82 -15.78
C HIS A 76 6.57 -8.66 -15.16
N GLY A 77 7.58 -8.97 -14.34
CA GLY A 77 8.49 -8.01 -13.72
C GLY A 77 7.77 -6.90 -12.94
N PRO A 78 8.23 -5.64 -13.06
CA PRO A 78 7.67 -4.48 -12.36
C PRO A 78 6.16 -4.32 -12.52
N LYS A 79 5.62 -4.71 -13.69
CA LYS A 79 4.19 -4.55 -13.96
C LYS A 79 3.33 -5.36 -12.98
N TYR A 80 3.85 -6.48 -12.48
CA TYR A 80 3.20 -7.29 -11.45
C TYR A 80 3.61 -6.88 -10.03
N SER A 81 4.90 -6.64 -9.81
CA SER A 81 5.44 -6.38 -8.47
C SER A 81 5.13 -4.98 -7.93
N ASP A 82 5.02 -3.94 -8.78
CA ASP A 82 4.91 -2.55 -8.32
C ASP A 82 3.63 -2.26 -7.49
N PRO A 83 2.42 -2.72 -7.88
CA PRO A 83 1.21 -2.47 -7.08
C PRO A 83 1.23 -3.22 -5.75
N VAL A 84 1.84 -4.41 -5.74
CA VAL A 84 2.05 -5.23 -4.55
C VAL A 84 3.06 -4.52 -3.61
N ALA A 85 4.08 -3.87 -4.17
CA ALA A 85 5.14 -3.19 -3.41
C ALA A 85 4.64 -1.93 -2.75
N LEU A 86 3.83 -1.17 -3.49
CA LEU A 86 3.25 0.05 -2.96
C LEU A 86 2.26 -0.24 -1.83
N PHE A 87 1.52 -1.36 -1.90
CA PHE A 87 0.68 -1.81 -0.79
C PHE A 87 1.51 -2.19 0.43
N GLY A 88 2.53 -3.04 0.27
CA GLY A 88 3.44 -3.43 1.35
C GLY A 88 4.10 -2.21 2.02
N MET A 89 4.62 -1.28 1.24
CA MET A 89 5.19 -0.03 1.75
C MET A 89 4.15 0.82 2.53
N SER A 90 2.90 0.85 2.08
CA SER A 90 1.84 1.59 2.79
C SER A 90 1.54 0.99 4.17
N LEU A 91 1.54 -0.35 4.27
CA LEU A 91 1.36 -1.06 5.53
C LEU A 91 2.56 -0.85 6.48
N GLU A 92 3.78 -1.03 5.98
CA GLU A 92 5.02 -0.87 6.74
C GLU A 92 5.11 0.53 7.36
N LEU A 93 4.89 1.57 6.56
CA LEU A 93 4.94 2.96 7.05
C LEU A 93 3.85 3.25 8.09
N PHE A 94 2.68 2.63 7.95
CA PHE A 94 1.62 2.80 8.95
C PHE A 94 1.96 2.06 10.25
N ALA A 95 2.52 0.85 10.18
CA ALA A 95 3.01 0.12 11.34
C ALA A 95 4.08 0.94 12.09
N HIS A 96 5.05 1.52 11.37
CA HIS A 96 6.05 2.40 11.98
C HIS A 96 5.43 3.61 12.67
N PHE A 97 4.43 4.24 12.06
CA PHE A 97 3.71 5.34 12.70
C PHE A 97 3.05 4.91 14.00
N LEU A 98 2.39 3.75 14.04
CA LEU A 98 1.74 3.25 15.23
C LEU A 98 2.73 2.98 16.37
N VAL A 99 3.85 2.32 16.06
CA VAL A 99 4.93 2.02 17.02
C VAL A 99 5.53 3.31 17.59
N GLU A 100 5.81 4.29 16.73
CA GLU A 100 6.51 5.52 17.13
C GLU A 100 5.58 6.49 17.88
N TYR A 101 4.30 6.60 17.50
CA TYR A 101 3.44 7.70 17.93
C TYR A 101 2.16 7.32 18.69
N ARG A 102 1.72 6.05 18.67
CA ARG A 102 0.41 5.67 19.23
C ARG A 102 0.44 4.75 20.46
N GLY A 103 1.63 4.42 20.98
CA GLY A 103 1.77 3.73 22.27
C GLY A 103 1.50 2.21 22.20
N GLU A 104 1.65 1.54 23.35
CA GLU A 104 1.67 0.07 23.43
C GLU A 104 0.34 -0.61 23.05
N ASP A 105 -0.80 0.06 23.25
CA ASP A 105 -2.13 -0.46 22.92
C ASP A 105 -2.34 -0.66 21.41
N ARG A 106 -1.49 -0.05 20.58
CA ARG A 106 -1.54 -0.14 19.11
C ARG A 106 -0.47 -1.03 18.51
N LEU A 107 0.40 -1.64 19.32
CA LEU A 107 1.46 -2.52 18.83
C LEU A 107 0.91 -3.76 18.13
N LYS A 108 -0.21 -4.31 18.60
CA LYS A 108 -0.85 -5.46 17.97
C LYS A 108 -1.30 -5.17 16.53
N GLU A 109 -1.86 -3.98 16.30
CA GLU A 109 -2.25 -3.56 14.94
C GLU A 109 -1.02 -3.37 14.05
N ALA A 110 0.06 -2.80 14.58
CA ALA A 110 1.33 -2.69 13.85
C ALA A 110 1.90 -4.06 13.48
N GLU A 111 1.85 -5.03 14.40
CA GLU A 111 2.25 -6.42 14.16
C GLU A 111 1.42 -7.06 13.04
N GLU A 112 0.09 -6.91 13.08
CA GLU A 112 -0.80 -7.41 12.03
C GLU A 112 -0.46 -6.81 10.65
N TYR A 113 -0.09 -5.53 10.58
CA TYR A 113 0.36 -4.91 9.33
C TYR A 113 1.70 -5.45 8.84
N ILE A 114 2.67 -5.67 9.74
CA ILE A 114 3.96 -6.27 9.37
C ILE A 114 3.79 -7.73 8.92
N ASP A 115 2.95 -8.51 9.58
CA ASP A 115 2.61 -9.87 9.16
C ASP A 115 2.03 -9.88 7.74
N GLU A 116 1.18 -8.91 7.41
CA GLU A 116 0.64 -8.77 6.07
C GLU A 116 1.73 -8.36 5.06
N VAL A 117 2.65 -7.45 5.42
CA VAL A 117 3.81 -7.13 4.58
C VAL A 117 4.64 -8.37 4.28
N LEU A 118 4.87 -9.24 5.27
CA LEU A 118 5.62 -10.48 5.09
C LEU A 118 4.92 -11.43 4.11
N LYS A 119 3.60 -11.65 4.27
CA LYS A 119 2.81 -12.47 3.33
C LYS A 119 2.92 -11.95 1.91
N VAL A 120 2.75 -10.63 1.75
CA VAL A 120 2.82 -9.96 0.45
C VAL A 120 4.23 -10.04 -0.14
N SER A 121 5.26 -10.03 0.70
CA SER A 121 6.67 -10.19 0.30
C SER A 121 7.01 -11.60 -0.21
N PHE A 122 6.28 -12.63 0.21
CA PHE A 122 6.41 -13.99 -0.34
C PHE A 122 5.76 -14.16 -1.72
N ILE A 123 5.01 -13.17 -2.19
CA ILE A 123 4.42 -13.17 -3.55
C ILE A 123 5.46 -12.70 -4.60
N TYR A 124 6.61 -12.19 -4.17
CA TYR A 124 7.74 -11.77 -5.02
C TYR A 124 8.65 -12.92 -5.44
#